data_AF-A0A8R2D7Q3-F1
#
_entry.id   AF-A0A8R2D7Q3-F1
#
_cell.length_a   1.000
_cell.length_b   1.000
_cell.length_c   1.000
_cell.angle_alpha   90.00
_cell.angle_beta   90.00
_cell.angle_gamma   90.00
#
_symmetry.space_group_name_H-M   'P 1'
#
loop_
_entity.id
_entity.type
_entity.pdbx_description
1 polymer ?
#
loop_
_entity_poly.entity_id
_entity_poly.type
_entity_poly.pdbx_seq_one_letter_code
_entity_poly.pdbx_strand_id
1 'polypeptide(L)'
;MQWGEDDVPLIFQDKQLTKDGAKIDYQLDIMRAAVGWFGDMMLTNGVQYPQQAVPRGWLRLRLLNGCNARSLDIATSDKRPMYVIASDGGLLAEPVKVDSLPLLPGERFEVMIDTSDGKTFDMVTLPVTQMGMTLAPFDQPLPLVQILPLRVMASGSMPDKLVDLPPLPSVEGVQSRWLQLMMDPQLDQQGMQALMDRYGHQAMAGMKMDHGSMDSKGGAMQMDHGNMDMSGGAMKMDHGSMPMDHAKTAAYDFHNGNKINGQAFNMTKPMFNAELGKVEKWTISGEGDAMLHPFHIHGTQFRILSENGKPPAPHRAGWKDMVSVNGWRSEVLQRFSAAVQRLRMQNHFTRPRKRQQRGGNGRHSGGEQRGTFCLFIDGQPIFHNLAVGMVKA
;
A
#
# COMPACT_ATOMS: atom_id res chain seq x y z
N MET A 1 -4.67 12.02 -28.32
CA MET A 1 -4.65 12.45 -26.92
C MET A 1 -3.52 13.44 -26.70
N GLN A 2 -3.74 14.43 -25.86
CA GLN A 2 -2.89 15.54 -25.49
C GLN A 2 -2.76 15.61 -23.96
N TRP A 3 -1.51 15.69 -23.50
CA TRP A 3 -1.19 15.76 -22.08
C TRP A 3 -1.80 16.98 -21.41
N GLY A 4 -2.48 16.77 -20.28
CA GLY A 4 -3.12 17.82 -19.50
C GLY A 4 -4.49 18.26 -20.01
N GLU A 5 -4.94 17.74 -21.16
CA GLU A 5 -6.26 18.03 -21.73
C GLU A 5 -7.17 16.79 -21.69
N ASP A 6 -6.87 15.76 -22.47
CA ASP A 6 -7.61 14.49 -22.55
C ASP A 6 -6.75 13.28 -22.13
N ASP A 7 -5.52 13.50 -21.69
CA ASP A 7 -4.62 12.54 -21.03
C ASP A 7 -4.02 13.19 -19.78
N VAL A 8 -4.58 12.85 -18.62
CA VAL A 8 -4.32 13.56 -17.36
C VAL A 8 -3.81 12.61 -16.28
N PRO A 9 -2.68 12.89 -15.62
CA PRO A 9 -2.25 12.15 -14.44
C PRO A 9 -3.08 12.54 -13.22
N LEU A 10 -3.50 11.56 -12.43
CA LEU A 10 -4.15 11.78 -11.14
C LEU A 10 -3.41 10.98 -10.06
N ILE A 11 -2.69 11.69 -9.20
CA ILE A 11 -1.94 11.16 -8.08
C ILE A 11 -2.75 11.40 -6.81
N PHE A 12 -3.21 10.32 -6.20
CA PHE A 12 -4.05 10.33 -5.01
C PHE A 12 -3.20 10.10 -3.78
N GLN A 13 -3.27 10.99 -2.79
CA GLN A 13 -2.53 10.85 -1.53
C GLN A 13 -3.38 11.34 -0.36
N ASP A 14 -3.44 10.58 0.72
CA ASP A 14 -3.92 11.09 1.99
C ASP A 14 -2.79 11.75 2.80
N LYS A 15 -3.17 12.69 3.66
CA LYS A 15 -2.29 13.36 4.62
C LYS A 15 -3.04 13.64 5.92
N GLN A 16 -2.30 13.72 7.01
CA GLN A 16 -2.76 14.28 8.29
C GLN A 16 -1.92 15.52 8.59
N LEU A 17 -2.56 16.61 8.99
CA LEU A 17 -1.86 17.80 9.47
C LEU A 17 -1.75 17.78 11.00
N THR A 18 -0.76 18.49 11.53
CA THR A 18 -0.67 18.79 12.96
C THR A 18 -1.90 19.59 13.40
N LYS A 19 -2.20 19.60 14.72
CA LYS A 19 -3.41 20.27 15.26
C LYS A 19 -3.49 21.77 14.92
N ASP A 20 -2.35 22.42 14.75
CA ASP A 20 -2.23 23.83 14.35
C ASP A 20 -2.28 24.03 12.82
N GLY A 21 -2.37 22.96 12.03
CA GLY A 21 -2.37 22.97 10.57
C GLY A 21 -1.03 23.34 9.94
N ALA A 22 0.04 23.52 10.72
CA ALA A 22 1.28 24.09 10.24
C ALA A 22 2.16 23.10 9.46
N LYS A 23 2.01 21.80 9.71
CA LYS A 23 2.88 20.75 9.14
C LYS A 23 2.09 19.46 8.90
N ILE A 24 2.65 18.58 8.08
CA ILE A 24 2.20 17.19 7.98
C ILE A 24 2.59 16.48 9.28
N ASP A 25 1.62 15.85 9.95
CA ASP A 25 1.84 15.00 11.12
C ASP A 25 2.37 13.62 10.70
N TYR A 26 3.65 13.59 10.31
CA TYR A 26 4.34 12.37 9.95
C TYR A 26 5.23 11.91 11.10
N GLN A 27 4.84 10.83 11.76
CA GLN A 27 5.66 10.17 12.76
C GLN A 27 5.53 8.66 12.59
N LEU A 28 6.65 7.95 12.76
CA LEU A 28 6.62 6.50 12.89
C LEU A 28 6.49 6.16 14.37
N ASP A 29 5.33 5.63 14.75
CA ASP A 29 5.03 5.11 16.08
C ASP A 29 4.56 3.65 15.95
N ILE A 30 4.35 2.98 17.09
CA ILE A 30 4.00 1.56 17.12
C ILE A 30 2.67 1.25 16.41
N MET A 31 1.70 2.17 16.48
CA MET A 31 0.43 2.04 15.77
C MET A 31 0.69 2.04 14.27
N ARG A 32 1.38 3.08 13.78
CA ARG A 32 1.65 3.28 12.35
C ARG A 32 2.63 2.26 11.78
N ALA A 33 3.48 1.65 12.61
CA ALA A 33 4.34 0.53 12.22
C ALA A 33 3.56 -0.78 12.00
N ALA A 34 2.41 -0.96 12.67
CA ALA A 34 1.54 -2.12 12.50
C ALA A 34 0.51 -1.91 11.38
N VAL A 35 -0.23 -0.79 11.40
CA VAL A 35 -1.39 -0.58 10.50
C VAL A 35 -1.13 0.41 9.37
N GLY A 36 0.04 1.04 9.36
CA GLY A 36 0.44 2.06 8.40
C GLY A 36 0.09 3.48 8.79
N TRP A 37 0.74 4.44 8.13
CA TRP A 37 0.41 5.86 8.24
C TRP A 37 -0.72 6.22 7.28
N PHE A 38 -1.77 6.85 7.81
CA PHE A 38 -2.91 7.35 7.07
C PHE A 38 -3.40 8.66 7.70
N GLY A 39 -4.14 9.44 6.91
CA GLY A 39 -4.75 10.69 7.35
C GLY A 39 -6.21 10.83 6.94
N ASP A 40 -6.75 12.01 7.21
CA ASP A 40 -8.14 12.41 6.98
C ASP A 40 -8.28 13.40 5.79
N MET A 41 -7.18 14.00 5.33
CA MET A 41 -7.17 14.92 4.20
C MET A 41 -6.76 14.21 2.92
N MET A 42 -7.68 14.07 1.98
CA MET A 42 -7.42 13.50 0.66
C MET A 42 -6.96 14.57 -0.34
N LEU A 43 -5.88 14.29 -1.06
CA LEU A 43 -5.31 15.16 -2.08
C LEU A 43 -5.28 14.45 -3.45
N THR A 44 -5.57 15.22 -4.49
CA THR A 44 -5.36 14.84 -5.89
C THR A 44 -4.36 15.82 -6.51
N ASN A 45 -3.21 15.31 -6.96
CA ASN A 45 -2.09 16.12 -7.46
C ASN A 45 -1.66 17.23 -6.47
N GLY A 46 -1.74 16.94 -5.17
CA GLY A 46 -1.36 17.87 -4.09
C GLY A 46 -2.43 18.91 -3.72
N VAL A 47 -3.60 18.89 -4.35
CA VAL A 47 -4.72 19.81 -4.08
C VAL A 47 -5.90 19.04 -3.52
N GLN A 48 -6.62 19.63 -2.56
CA GLN A 48 -7.85 19.05 -2.05
C GLN A 48 -9.00 19.29 -3.03
N TYR A 49 -9.64 18.21 -3.49
CA TYR A 49 -10.79 18.20 -4.40
C TYR A 49 -10.70 19.23 -5.56
N PRO A 50 -9.70 19.13 -6.45
CA PRO A 50 -9.58 20.00 -7.60
C PRO A 50 -10.68 19.75 -8.63
N GLN A 51 -10.79 20.67 -9.60
CA GLN A 51 -11.57 20.50 -10.81
C GLN A 51 -10.65 20.33 -12.01
N GLN A 52 -10.99 19.44 -12.93
CA GLN A 52 -10.26 19.19 -14.18
C GLN A 52 -11.20 19.42 -15.37
N ALA A 53 -10.94 20.48 -16.12
CA ALA A 53 -11.62 20.73 -17.38
C ALA A 53 -11.06 19.83 -18.48
N VAL A 54 -11.95 19.19 -19.26
CA VAL A 54 -11.59 18.22 -20.30
C VAL A 54 -12.44 18.42 -21.55
N PRO A 55 -11.96 18.08 -22.75
CA PRO A 55 -12.82 18.03 -23.94
C PRO A 55 -13.82 16.87 -23.87
N ARG A 56 -14.93 16.95 -24.63
CA ARG A 56 -15.93 15.88 -24.77
C ARG A 56 -15.44 14.76 -25.67
N GLY A 57 -15.60 13.52 -25.24
CA GLY A 57 -15.14 12.33 -25.94
C GLY A 57 -14.42 11.40 -24.97
N TRP A 58 -13.43 10.67 -25.47
CA TRP A 58 -12.62 9.82 -24.61
C TRP A 58 -11.60 10.62 -23.79
N LEU A 59 -11.69 10.49 -22.48
CA LEU A 59 -10.72 10.99 -21.50
C LEU A 59 -9.87 9.83 -20.99
N ARG A 60 -8.54 9.96 -21.07
CA ARG A 60 -7.58 9.06 -20.44
C ARG A 60 -7.13 9.64 -19.11
N LEU A 61 -7.24 8.85 -18.05
CA LEU A 61 -6.73 9.17 -16.72
C LEU A 61 -5.63 8.19 -16.34
N ARG A 62 -4.47 8.70 -15.92
CA ARG A 62 -3.36 7.88 -15.40
C ARG A 62 -3.38 7.95 -13.88
N LEU A 63 -3.97 6.94 -13.27
CA LEU A 63 -4.21 6.89 -11.84
C LEU A 63 -2.97 6.35 -11.12
N LEU A 64 -2.59 7.01 -10.02
CA LEU A 64 -1.56 6.53 -9.09
C LEU A 64 -2.10 6.65 -7.67
N ASN A 65 -2.11 5.56 -6.93
CA ASN A 65 -2.24 5.63 -5.47
C ASN A 65 -0.86 5.91 -4.89
N GLY A 66 -0.64 7.16 -4.47
CA GLY A 66 0.58 7.62 -3.80
C GLY A 66 0.43 7.72 -2.27
N CYS A 67 -0.60 7.09 -1.69
CA CYS A 67 -0.77 7.01 -0.24
C CYS A 67 0.35 6.15 0.38
N ASN A 68 0.60 6.35 1.68
CA ASN A 68 1.60 5.56 2.40
C ASN A 68 1.10 4.13 2.69
N ALA A 69 -0.17 3.98 3.06
CA ALA A 69 -0.76 2.69 3.46
C ALA A 69 -2.18 2.46 2.95
N ARG A 70 -2.94 3.52 2.67
CA ARG A 70 -4.35 3.45 2.30
C ARG A 70 -4.55 2.86 0.90
N SER A 71 -5.25 1.74 0.79
CA SER A 71 -5.85 1.30 -0.48
C SER A 71 -7.04 2.18 -0.85
N LEU A 72 -7.30 2.29 -2.15
CA LEU A 72 -8.43 3.04 -2.72
C LEU A 72 -9.29 2.10 -3.58
N ASP A 73 -10.55 2.46 -3.77
CA ASP A 73 -11.43 1.81 -4.75
C ASP A 73 -12.08 2.89 -5.62
N ILE A 74 -11.52 3.13 -6.80
CA ILE A 74 -11.87 4.27 -7.63
C ILE A 74 -13.17 4.00 -8.37
N ALA A 75 -14.09 4.97 -8.41
CA ALA A 75 -15.31 4.90 -9.18
C ALA A 75 -15.71 6.30 -9.70
N THR A 76 -16.84 6.39 -10.40
CA THR A 76 -17.43 7.65 -10.84
C THR A 76 -18.73 7.92 -10.07
N SER A 77 -19.00 9.19 -9.74
CA SER A 77 -20.17 9.58 -8.93
C SER A 77 -21.51 9.23 -9.56
N ASP A 78 -21.58 9.19 -10.89
CA ASP A 78 -22.78 8.86 -11.67
C ASP A 78 -22.80 7.42 -12.17
N LYS A 79 -21.84 6.58 -11.71
CA LYS A 79 -21.70 5.17 -12.06
C LYS A 79 -21.41 4.91 -13.55
N ARG A 80 -20.93 5.91 -14.30
CA ARG A 80 -20.40 5.65 -15.65
C ARG A 80 -19.19 4.73 -15.56
N PRO A 81 -19.06 3.75 -16.48
CA PRO A 81 -18.00 2.77 -16.40
C PRO A 81 -16.63 3.40 -16.71
N MET A 82 -15.59 2.76 -16.18
CA MET A 82 -14.21 3.00 -16.57
C MET A 82 -13.73 1.83 -17.43
N TYR A 83 -12.89 2.12 -18.43
CA TYR A 83 -12.28 1.09 -19.27
C TYR A 83 -10.78 1.07 -18.99
N VAL A 84 -10.31 0.08 -18.23
CA VAL A 84 -8.89 -0.08 -17.91
C VAL A 84 -8.14 -0.49 -19.18
N ILE A 85 -7.12 0.28 -19.56
CA ILE A 85 -6.32 0.04 -20.75
C ILE A 85 -4.86 -0.30 -20.43
N ALA A 86 -4.37 0.03 -19.24
CA ALA A 86 -3.01 -0.28 -18.81
C ALA A 86 -2.95 -0.52 -17.30
N SER A 87 -1.99 -1.34 -16.88
CA SER A 87 -1.58 -1.55 -15.48
C SER A 87 -0.13 -1.03 -15.27
N ASP A 88 0.47 -1.31 -14.11
CA ASP A 88 1.81 -0.84 -13.71
C ASP A 88 2.88 -0.88 -14.82
N GLY A 89 2.91 -1.99 -15.58
CA GLY A 89 3.93 -2.29 -16.57
C GLY A 89 3.51 -2.05 -18.03
N GLY A 90 2.34 -1.45 -18.27
CA GLY A 90 1.91 -1.06 -19.61
C GLY A 90 0.52 -1.57 -20.01
N LEU A 91 0.24 -1.50 -21.31
CA LEU A 91 -1.07 -1.79 -21.89
C LEU A 91 -1.52 -3.24 -21.64
N LEU A 92 -2.83 -3.40 -21.42
CA LEU A 92 -3.52 -4.69 -21.45
C LEU A 92 -3.70 -5.17 -22.89
N ALA A 93 -4.18 -6.40 -23.10
CA ALA A 93 -4.44 -6.89 -24.45
C ALA A 93 -5.62 -6.15 -25.12
N GLU A 94 -6.66 -5.87 -24.34
CA GLU A 94 -7.89 -5.18 -24.73
C GLU A 94 -8.42 -4.37 -23.53
N PRO A 95 -9.26 -3.35 -23.74
CA PRO A 95 -9.85 -2.58 -22.65
C PRO A 95 -10.74 -3.46 -21.76
N VAL A 96 -10.54 -3.39 -20.44
CA VAL A 96 -11.37 -4.10 -19.46
C VAL A 96 -12.33 -3.11 -18.80
N LYS A 97 -13.62 -3.27 -19.08
CA LYS A 97 -14.67 -2.46 -18.46
C LYS A 97 -14.83 -2.81 -16.98
N VAL A 98 -14.87 -1.80 -16.11
CA VAL A 98 -15.10 -1.93 -14.67
C VAL A 98 -16.01 -0.82 -14.16
N ASP A 99 -16.79 -1.11 -13.12
CA ASP A 99 -17.63 -0.12 -12.42
C ASP A 99 -16.89 0.55 -11.26
N SER A 100 -15.97 -0.18 -10.64
CA SER A 100 -14.99 0.34 -9.67
C SER A 100 -13.63 -0.34 -9.86
N LEU A 101 -12.58 0.29 -9.35
CA LEU A 101 -11.19 -0.13 -9.57
C LEU A 101 -10.38 -0.05 -8.26
N PRO A 102 -10.18 -1.21 -7.59
CA PRO A 102 -9.26 -1.31 -6.47
C PRO A 102 -7.83 -0.91 -6.89
N LEU A 103 -7.20 -0.05 -6.10
CA LEU A 103 -5.89 0.53 -6.37
C LEU A 103 -5.03 0.52 -5.10
N LEU A 104 -4.04 -0.37 -5.04
CA LEU A 104 -3.15 -0.50 -3.87
C LEU A 104 -2.10 0.63 -3.85
N PRO A 105 -1.54 0.98 -2.66
CA PRO A 105 -0.44 1.93 -2.54
C PRO A 105 0.74 1.61 -3.48
N GLY A 106 1.00 2.48 -4.45
CA GLY A 106 2.04 2.35 -5.47
C GLY A 106 1.53 1.86 -6.85
N GLU A 107 0.28 1.41 -6.97
CA GLU A 107 -0.24 0.87 -8.23
C GLU A 107 -0.56 1.98 -9.20
N ARG A 108 -0.44 1.64 -10.48
CA ARG A 108 -0.91 2.50 -11.57
C ARG A 108 -1.87 1.73 -12.45
N PHE A 109 -2.95 2.40 -12.80
CA PHE A 109 -3.81 1.99 -13.90
C PHE A 109 -4.07 3.20 -14.78
N GLU A 110 -4.17 2.96 -16.07
CA GLU A 110 -4.71 3.94 -16.99
C GLU A 110 -6.11 3.52 -17.40
N VAL A 111 -7.05 4.46 -17.31
CA VAL A 111 -8.46 4.23 -17.64
C VAL A 111 -8.93 5.21 -18.68
N MET A 112 -9.86 4.75 -19.53
CA MET A 112 -10.63 5.56 -20.46
C MET A 112 -12.04 5.76 -19.91
N ILE A 113 -12.53 7.00 -19.97
CA ILE A 113 -13.89 7.36 -19.56
C ILE A 113 -14.54 8.18 -20.67
N ASP A 114 -15.79 7.85 -21.02
CA ASP A 114 -16.55 8.61 -22.01
C ASP A 114 -17.17 9.86 -21.36
N THR A 115 -16.87 11.02 -21.93
CA THR A 115 -17.36 12.34 -21.51
C THR A 115 -18.23 13.00 -22.58
N SER A 116 -18.62 12.27 -23.63
CA SER A 116 -19.35 12.79 -24.79
C SER A 116 -20.71 13.39 -24.42
N ASP A 117 -21.34 12.92 -23.35
CA ASP A 117 -22.60 13.44 -22.82
C ASP A 117 -22.49 14.87 -22.28
N GLY A 118 -21.26 15.34 -22.01
CA GLY A 118 -20.99 16.67 -21.52
C GLY A 118 -21.40 16.93 -20.08
N LYS A 119 -21.73 15.89 -19.31
CA LYS A 119 -22.17 16.02 -17.92
C LYS A 119 -20.97 16.02 -16.97
N THR A 120 -21.00 16.93 -15.99
CA THR A 120 -20.05 16.93 -14.87
C THR A 120 -20.27 15.69 -13.99
N PHE A 121 -19.18 15.10 -13.54
CA PHE A 121 -19.16 13.99 -12.58
C PHE A 121 -17.87 14.06 -11.74
N ASP A 122 -17.85 13.39 -10.60
CA ASP A 122 -16.65 13.26 -9.79
C ASP A 122 -16.01 11.88 -9.99
N MET A 123 -14.68 11.86 -10.02
CA MET A 123 -13.96 10.66 -9.61
C MET A 123 -14.05 10.55 -8.09
N VAL A 124 -14.41 9.38 -7.58
CA VAL A 124 -14.56 9.12 -6.15
C VAL A 124 -13.70 7.92 -5.73
N THR A 125 -13.34 7.83 -4.45
CA THR A 125 -12.95 6.54 -3.84
C THR A 125 -14.09 6.03 -2.99
N LEU A 126 -14.44 4.75 -3.13
CA LEU A 126 -15.41 4.06 -2.28
C LEU A 126 -14.73 3.61 -0.97
N PRO A 127 -15.51 3.33 0.09
CA PRO A 127 -14.98 2.74 1.32
C PRO A 127 -14.33 1.38 1.05
N VAL A 128 -13.12 1.19 1.57
CA VAL A 128 -12.35 -0.07 1.43
C VAL A 128 -12.42 -0.88 2.71
N THR A 129 -12.37 -2.22 2.63
CA THR A 129 -12.20 -3.06 3.82
C THR A 129 -10.73 -3.16 4.18
N GLN A 130 -10.22 -2.14 4.86
CA GLN A 130 -8.85 -2.10 5.39
C GLN A 130 -8.85 -1.40 6.75
N MET A 131 -8.05 -1.93 7.67
CA MET A 131 -8.02 -1.48 9.06
C MET A 131 -7.57 -0.03 9.16
N GLY A 132 -8.30 0.78 9.93
CA GLY A 132 -8.10 2.22 10.06
C GLY A 132 -8.54 3.04 8.83
N MET A 133 -8.76 2.41 7.68
CA MET A 133 -9.03 3.11 6.42
C MET A 133 -10.51 3.41 6.17
N THR A 134 -11.41 2.92 7.03
CA THR A 134 -12.86 3.22 7.00
C THR A 134 -13.27 4.34 7.95
N LEU A 135 -12.31 5.05 8.56
CA LEU A 135 -12.60 6.23 9.37
C LEU A 135 -13.06 7.39 8.49
N ALA A 136 -13.96 8.24 9.01
CA ALA A 136 -14.39 9.45 8.33
C ALA A 136 -13.18 10.32 7.92
N PRO A 137 -13.17 10.92 6.71
CA PRO A 137 -14.29 10.98 5.75
C PRO A 137 -14.37 9.82 4.75
N PHE A 138 -13.60 8.73 4.95
CA PHE A 138 -13.51 7.57 4.04
C PHE A 138 -14.51 6.45 4.35
N ASP A 139 -15.44 6.68 5.29
CA ASP A 139 -16.56 5.79 5.64
C ASP A 139 -17.70 5.81 4.60
N GLN A 140 -17.60 6.70 3.62
CA GLN A 140 -18.52 6.86 2.50
C GLN A 140 -17.75 7.19 1.21
N PRO A 141 -18.40 7.17 0.02
CA PRO A 141 -17.75 7.62 -1.21
C PRO A 141 -17.20 9.05 -1.07
N LEU A 142 -15.89 9.20 -1.25
CA LEU A 142 -15.18 10.47 -1.09
C LEU A 142 -14.78 11.04 -2.46
N PRO A 143 -15.19 12.27 -2.81
CA PRO A 143 -14.75 12.94 -4.04
C PRO A 143 -13.24 13.18 -4.08
N LEU A 144 -12.63 12.87 -5.22
CA LEU A 144 -11.20 13.01 -5.48
C LEU A 144 -10.90 14.19 -6.41
N VAL A 145 -11.65 14.28 -7.51
CA VAL A 145 -11.54 15.35 -8.52
C VAL A 145 -12.85 15.45 -9.28
N GLN A 146 -13.30 16.67 -9.54
CA GLN A 146 -14.47 16.92 -10.37
C GLN A 146 -14.04 17.06 -11.84
N ILE A 147 -14.64 16.26 -12.73
CA ILE A 147 -14.40 16.32 -14.17
C ILE A 147 -15.43 17.26 -14.80
N LEU A 148 -14.94 18.24 -15.56
CA LEU A 148 -15.74 19.28 -16.21
C LEU A 148 -15.62 19.20 -17.73
N PRO A 149 -16.50 18.44 -18.42
CA PRO A 149 -16.50 18.39 -19.89
C PRO A 149 -16.85 19.75 -20.51
N LEU A 150 -15.94 20.28 -21.33
CA LEU A 150 -16.08 21.53 -22.07
C LEU A 150 -16.92 21.34 -23.35
N ARG A 151 -17.09 22.40 -24.15
CA ARG A 151 -17.78 22.33 -25.46
C ARG A 151 -16.85 21.98 -26.63
N VAL A 152 -15.57 21.74 -26.35
CA VAL A 152 -14.58 21.30 -27.35
C VAL A 152 -14.56 19.78 -27.41
N MET A 153 -14.34 19.21 -28.60
CA MET A 153 -14.33 17.77 -28.81
C MET A 153 -12.91 17.21 -28.71
N ALA A 154 -12.77 16.06 -28.05
CA ALA A 154 -11.55 15.28 -27.99
C ALA A 154 -11.34 14.56 -29.33
N SER A 155 -10.08 14.35 -29.71
CA SER A 155 -9.72 13.58 -30.91
C SER A 155 -9.32 12.13 -30.60
N GLY A 156 -9.24 11.76 -29.32
CA GLY A 156 -8.91 10.40 -28.88
C GLY A 156 -9.96 9.37 -29.24
N SER A 157 -9.52 8.15 -29.54
CA SER A 157 -10.35 6.96 -29.73
C SER A 157 -9.98 5.87 -28.73
N MET A 158 -10.88 4.90 -28.53
CA MET A 158 -10.62 3.69 -27.75
C MET A 158 -10.59 2.48 -28.70
N PRO A 159 -9.41 1.89 -28.96
CA PRO A 159 -9.30 0.68 -29.77
C PRO A 159 -9.82 -0.56 -29.03
N ASP A 160 -10.41 -1.51 -29.75
CA ASP A 160 -10.83 -2.80 -29.18
C ASP A 160 -9.63 -3.68 -28.79
N LYS A 161 -8.53 -3.60 -29.56
CA LYS A 161 -7.27 -4.29 -29.29
C LYS A 161 -6.16 -3.27 -29.03
N LEU A 162 -5.41 -3.48 -27.95
CA LEU A 162 -4.36 -2.56 -27.51
C LEU A 162 -2.97 -3.10 -27.85
N VAL A 163 -2.58 -4.25 -27.30
CA VAL A 163 -1.30 -4.92 -27.58
C VAL A 163 -1.43 -6.44 -27.60
N ASP A 164 -0.46 -7.13 -28.19
CA ASP A 164 -0.32 -8.57 -28.04
C ASP A 164 0.42 -8.90 -26.74
N LEU A 165 -0.32 -9.39 -25.75
CA LEU A 165 0.26 -9.82 -24.48
C LEU A 165 0.79 -11.27 -24.62
N PRO A 166 2.07 -11.54 -24.31
CA PRO A 166 2.59 -12.90 -24.43
C PRO A 166 1.86 -13.85 -23.46
N PRO A 167 1.62 -15.11 -23.87
CA PRO A 167 1.04 -16.11 -22.98
C PRO A 167 1.95 -16.35 -21.77
N LEU A 168 1.36 -16.86 -20.68
CA LEU A 168 2.14 -17.30 -19.53
C LEU A 168 3.01 -18.50 -19.95
N PRO A 169 4.35 -18.44 -19.74
CA PRO A 169 5.19 -19.60 -19.99
C PRO A 169 4.90 -20.71 -18.96
N SER A 170 5.27 -21.95 -19.30
CA SER A 170 5.15 -23.07 -18.37
C SER A 170 5.92 -22.80 -17.08
N VAL A 171 5.32 -23.20 -15.96
CA VAL A 171 5.93 -23.13 -14.62
C VAL A 171 6.65 -24.43 -14.24
N GLU A 172 6.57 -25.46 -15.07
CA GLU A 172 7.23 -26.74 -14.82
C GLU A 172 8.76 -26.58 -14.86
N GLY A 173 9.44 -27.08 -13.82
CA GLY A 173 10.90 -26.99 -13.70
C GLY A 173 11.45 -25.58 -13.46
N VAL A 174 10.59 -24.57 -13.31
CA VAL A 174 10.99 -23.19 -13.00
C VAL A 174 11.42 -23.08 -11.54
N GLN A 175 12.54 -22.38 -11.30
CA GLN A 175 13.01 -22.12 -9.94
C GLN A 175 11.91 -21.42 -9.14
N SER A 176 11.56 -22.01 -7.99
CA SER A 176 10.53 -21.50 -7.09
C SER A 176 11.16 -20.89 -5.83
N ARG A 177 10.59 -19.79 -5.34
CA ARG A 177 11.01 -19.14 -4.09
C ARG A 177 9.82 -18.89 -3.18
N TRP A 178 10.03 -19.04 -1.88
CA TRP A 178 9.04 -18.75 -0.85
C TRP A 178 9.44 -17.49 -0.07
N LEU A 179 8.48 -16.58 0.08
CA LEU A 179 8.62 -15.34 0.83
C LEU A 179 7.48 -15.25 1.85
N GLN A 180 7.76 -15.61 3.10
CA GLN A 180 6.84 -15.50 4.20
C GLN A 180 6.89 -14.10 4.80
N LEU A 181 5.83 -13.32 4.63
CA LEU A 181 5.63 -12.06 5.34
C LEU A 181 5.26 -12.36 6.79
N MET A 182 5.81 -11.59 7.72
CA MET A 182 5.53 -11.76 9.14
C MET A 182 5.54 -10.40 9.83
N MET A 183 4.52 -10.16 10.63
CA MET A 183 4.54 -9.14 11.67
C MET A 183 4.83 -9.81 13.02
N ASP A 184 5.70 -9.20 13.82
CA ASP A 184 5.94 -9.67 15.19
C ASP A 184 4.64 -9.60 16.01
N PRO A 185 4.24 -10.68 16.72
CA PRO A 185 2.98 -10.69 17.47
C PRO A 185 2.87 -9.57 18.52
N GLN A 186 3.99 -9.14 19.10
CA GLN A 186 4.01 -8.05 20.07
C GLN A 186 3.78 -6.70 19.39
N LEU A 187 4.33 -6.50 18.18
CA LEU A 187 4.06 -5.32 17.35
C LEU A 187 2.58 -5.28 16.96
N ASP A 188 2.04 -6.38 16.45
CA ASP A 188 0.64 -6.48 16.06
C ASP A 188 -0.29 -6.13 17.23
N GLN A 189 -0.13 -6.82 18.36
CA GLN A 189 -0.97 -6.60 19.54
C GLN A 189 -0.90 -5.16 20.06
N GLN A 190 0.30 -4.57 20.17
CA GLN A 190 0.45 -3.20 20.68
C GLN A 190 -0.03 -2.15 19.68
N GLY A 191 0.20 -2.38 18.38
CA GLY A 191 -0.27 -1.50 17.32
C GLY A 191 -1.80 -1.49 17.22
N MET A 192 -2.41 -2.67 17.33
CA MET A 192 -3.87 -2.84 17.41
C MET A 192 -4.46 -2.14 18.63
N GLN A 193 -3.85 -2.31 19.81
CA GLN A 193 -4.31 -1.62 21.02
C GLN A 193 -4.24 -0.11 20.86
N ALA A 194 -3.11 0.41 20.35
CA ALA A 194 -2.94 1.85 20.13
C ALA A 194 -3.93 2.42 19.10
N LEU A 195 -4.27 1.65 18.05
CA LEU A 195 -5.31 2.02 17.09
C LEU A 195 -6.68 2.12 17.78
N MET A 196 -7.04 1.12 18.57
CA MET A 196 -8.31 1.06 19.29
C MET A 196 -8.42 2.16 20.34
N ASP A 197 -7.34 2.46 21.07
CA ASP A 197 -7.30 3.56 22.04
C ASP A 197 -7.50 4.92 21.35
N ARG A 198 -6.97 5.08 20.13
CA ARG A 198 -7.03 6.34 19.39
C ARG A 198 -8.34 6.57 18.65
N TYR A 199 -8.92 5.54 18.06
CA TYR A 199 -10.05 5.66 17.12
C TYR A 199 -11.27 4.78 17.48
N GLY A 200 -11.16 3.91 18.48
CA GLY A 200 -12.22 3.00 18.89
C GLY A 200 -12.62 1.99 17.83
N HIS A 201 -13.80 1.38 18.01
CA HIS A 201 -14.31 0.32 17.13
C HIS A 201 -14.55 0.74 15.68
N GLN A 202 -14.65 2.05 15.40
CA GLN A 202 -14.81 2.56 14.03
C GLN A 202 -13.61 2.22 13.15
N ALA A 203 -12.40 2.09 13.71
CA ALA A 203 -11.21 1.71 12.95
C ALA A 203 -11.26 0.27 12.40
N MET A 204 -12.20 -0.55 12.88
CA MET A 204 -12.42 -1.93 12.47
C MET A 204 -13.70 -2.09 11.63
N ALA A 205 -14.35 -0.99 11.25
CA ALA A 205 -15.61 -1.04 10.50
C ALA A 205 -15.43 -1.78 9.17
N GLY A 206 -16.36 -2.69 8.86
CA GLY A 206 -16.33 -3.51 7.65
C GLY A 206 -15.42 -4.74 7.71
N MET A 207 -14.61 -4.89 8.77
CA MET A 207 -13.81 -6.11 8.97
C MET A 207 -14.65 -7.21 9.63
N LYS A 208 -14.61 -8.40 9.05
CA LYS A 208 -15.07 -9.61 9.74
C LYS A 208 -13.97 -10.03 10.69
N MET A 209 -14.15 -9.76 11.98
CA MET A 209 -13.33 -10.41 13.00
C MET A 209 -13.69 -11.89 12.96
N ASP A 210 -12.80 -12.73 12.46
CA ASP A 210 -13.00 -14.17 12.58
C ASP A 210 -12.90 -14.50 14.07
N HIS A 211 -14.04 -14.83 14.69
CA HIS A 211 -14.16 -15.20 16.10
C HIS A 211 -13.62 -16.63 16.33
N GLY A 212 -12.47 -16.95 15.75
CA GLY A 212 -11.96 -18.30 15.56
C GLY A 212 -10.60 -18.54 16.18
N SER A 213 -10.38 -18.13 17.43
CA SER A 213 -9.44 -18.77 18.38
C SER A 213 -9.47 -18.08 19.75
N MET A 214 -10.66 -17.94 20.33
CA MET A 214 -10.76 -17.95 21.78
C MET A 214 -11.46 -19.25 22.12
N ASP A 215 -10.67 -20.31 22.32
CA ASP A 215 -11.06 -21.45 23.12
C ASP A 215 -11.35 -20.95 24.55
N SER A 216 -12.50 -20.30 24.71
CA SER A 216 -13.20 -20.30 25.98
C SER A 216 -13.59 -21.75 26.20
N LYS A 217 -12.82 -22.45 27.04
CA LYS A 217 -13.29 -23.66 27.70
C LYS A 217 -14.56 -23.29 28.48
N GLY A 218 -15.68 -23.34 27.78
CA GLY A 218 -17.02 -23.18 28.32
C GLY A 218 -17.35 -24.38 29.18
N GLY A 219 -16.99 -24.30 30.47
CA GLY A 219 -17.73 -25.01 31.50
C GLY A 219 -19.11 -24.41 31.57
N ALA A 220 -20.12 -25.16 31.13
CA ALA A 220 -21.52 -24.78 31.20
C ALA A 220 -21.90 -24.47 32.65
N MET A 221 -22.37 -23.25 32.90
CA MET A 221 -23.17 -22.93 34.07
C MET A 221 -24.39 -22.13 33.59
N GLN A 222 -25.51 -22.83 33.64
CA GLN A 222 -26.86 -22.37 33.38
C GLN A 222 -27.23 -21.28 34.40
N MET A 223 -27.48 -20.06 33.93
CA MET A 223 -27.95 -18.96 34.78
C MET A 223 -29.48 -19.06 34.90
N ASP A 224 -29.93 -19.49 36.07
CA ASP A 224 -31.33 -19.38 36.52
C ASP A 224 -31.57 -17.97 37.09
N HIS A 225 -32.66 -17.34 36.68
CA HIS A 225 -33.05 -16.00 37.12
C HIS A 225 -33.85 -16.09 38.43
N GLY A 226 -33.14 -16.16 39.54
CA GLY A 226 -33.70 -16.04 40.90
C GLY A 226 -33.40 -14.68 41.54
N ASN A 227 -34.45 -13.89 41.73
CA ASN A 227 -34.47 -12.63 42.47
C ASN A 227 -34.04 -12.84 43.94
N MET A 228 -33.07 -12.08 44.46
CA MET A 228 -32.93 -11.81 45.91
C MET A 228 -32.30 -10.44 46.19
N ASP A 229 -33.08 -9.66 46.93
CA ASP A 229 -32.73 -8.47 47.70
C ASP A 229 -31.96 -8.87 48.97
N MET A 230 -31.00 -8.03 49.40
CA MET A 230 -30.76 -7.56 50.78
C MET A 230 -29.30 -7.13 51.00
N SER A 231 -29.16 -5.83 51.25
CA SER A 231 -28.37 -5.17 52.30
C SER A 231 -27.07 -5.79 52.85
N GLY A 232 -26.01 -4.96 52.85
CA GLY A 232 -25.15 -4.77 54.03
C GLY A 232 -23.89 -5.63 54.12
N GLY A 233 -22.72 -4.99 53.95
CA GLY A 233 -21.44 -5.58 54.36
C GLY A 233 -20.24 -5.03 53.60
N ALA A 234 -19.63 -3.97 54.12
CA ALA A 234 -18.35 -3.47 53.64
C ALA A 234 -17.25 -4.52 53.89
N MET A 235 -16.68 -5.07 52.82
CA MET A 235 -15.45 -5.86 52.86
C MET A 235 -14.33 -5.03 52.21
N LYS A 236 -13.45 -4.47 53.06
CA LYS A 236 -12.16 -3.91 52.66
C LYS A 236 -11.29 -5.05 52.13
N MET A 237 -10.94 -5.00 50.85
CA MET A 237 -9.86 -5.81 50.28
C MET A 237 -8.54 -5.07 50.53
N ASP A 238 -7.74 -5.59 51.44
CA ASP A 238 -6.38 -5.15 51.72
C ASP A 238 -5.46 -5.66 50.58
N HIS A 239 -5.06 -4.76 49.69
CA HIS A 239 -4.04 -5.06 48.69
C HIS A 239 -2.67 -4.90 49.34
N GLY A 240 -2.16 -5.99 49.91
CA GLY A 240 -0.78 -6.13 50.33
C GLY A 240 0.16 -5.72 49.19
N SER A 241 0.89 -4.63 49.43
CA SER A 241 1.91 -4.08 48.55
C SER A 241 3.07 -5.05 48.39
N MET A 242 3.07 -5.83 47.31
CA MET A 242 4.27 -6.49 46.82
C MET A 242 5.17 -5.44 46.16
N PRO A 243 6.45 -5.28 46.56
CA PRO A 243 7.36 -4.40 45.87
C PRO A 243 7.66 -5.01 44.49
N MET A 244 7.01 -4.50 43.46
CA MET A 244 7.37 -4.80 42.08
C MET A 244 8.72 -4.14 41.82
N ASP A 245 9.76 -4.96 41.73
CA ASP A 245 11.04 -4.58 41.13
C ASP A 245 10.74 -4.03 39.73
N HIS A 246 10.69 -2.70 39.60
CA HIS A 246 10.68 -2.04 38.30
C HIS A 246 12.09 -2.13 37.71
N ALA A 247 12.53 -3.36 37.41
CA ALA A 247 13.49 -3.56 36.35
C ALA A 247 12.83 -2.97 35.10
N LYS A 248 13.34 -1.82 34.64
CA LYS A 248 12.94 -1.21 33.38
C LYS A 248 13.21 -2.25 32.29
N THR A 249 12.21 -3.05 31.94
CA THR A 249 12.23 -3.85 30.72
C THR A 249 12.50 -2.87 29.58
N ALA A 250 13.53 -3.15 28.79
CA ALA A 250 13.84 -2.32 27.64
C ALA A 250 12.57 -2.21 26.78
N ALA A 251 12.22 -0.98 26.38
CA ALA A 251 11.06 -0.75 25.52
C ALA A 251 11.17 -1.61 24.25
N TYR A 252 10.06 -2.23 23.84
CA TYR A 252 10.01 -3.05 22.63
C TYR A 252 10.44 -2.23 21.40
N ASP A 253 11.42 -2.74 20.64
CA ASP A 253 11.88 -2.09 19.42
C ASP A 253 11.05 -2.55 18.21
N PHE A 254 10.03 -1.78 17.86
CA PHE A 254 9.15 -2.09 16.74
C PHE A 254 9.81 -1.90 15.36
N HIS A 255 10.97 -1.24 15.26
CA HIS A 255 11.61 -0.96 13.95
C HIS A 255 12.03 -2.25 13.22
N ASN A 256 12.18 -3.36 13.96
CA ASN A 256 12.53 -4.68 13.43
C ASN A 256 11.39 -5.71 13.59
N GLY A 257 10.17 -5.25 13.87
CA GLY A 257 9.01 -6.11 14.09
C GLY A 257 8.51 -6.78 12.80
N ASN A 258 8.60 -6.10 11.66
CA ASN A 258 8.18 -6.64 10.36
C ASN A 258 9.32 -7.39 9.66
N LYS A 259 9.04 -8.57 9.11
CA LYS A 259 10.04 -9.53 8.63
C LYS A 259 9.60 -10.23 7.34
N ILE A 260 10.59 -10.70 6.58
CA ILE A 260 10.38 -11.66 5.49
C ILE A 260 11.25 -12.89 5.79
N ASN A 261 10.67 -14.09 5.74
CA ASN A 261 11.36 -15.35 6.07
C ASN A 261 12.06 -15.29 7.44
N GLY A 262 11.39 -14.73 8.44
CA GLY A 262 11.88 -14.60 9.82
C GLY A 262 12.99 -13.57 10.04
N GLN A 263 13.39 -12.82 9.00
CA GLN A 263 14.44 -11.81 9.09
C GLN A 263 13.88 -10.41 8.83
N ALA A 264 14.16 -9.49 9.75
CA ALA A 264 14.02 -8.07 9.48
C ALA A 264 15.02 -7.65 8.38
N PHE A 265 14.74 -6.56 7.69
CA PHE A 265 15.59 -6.09 6.60
C PHE A 265 17.04 -5.85 7.07
N ASN A 266 18.01 -6.34 6.29
CA ASN A 266 19.43 -6.08 6.51
C ASN A 266 20.09 -5.56 5.23
N MET A 267 20.47 -4.28 5.24
CA MET A 267 21.05 -3.61 4.08
C MET A 267 22.38 -4.23 3.60
N THR A 268 23.11 -4.90 4.48
CA THR A 268 24.43 -5.48 4.18
C THR A 268 24.37 -6.95 3.80
N LYS A 269 23.22 -7.60 3.97
CA LYS A 269 23.05 -9.03 3.75
C LYS A 269 21.82 -9.31 2.87
N PRO A 270 22.00 -9.37 1.54
CA PRO A 270 20.94 -9.82 0.64
C PRO A 270 20.43 -11.22 1.04
N MET A 271 19.12 -11.45 0.92
CA MET A 271 18.51 -12.72 1.33
C MET A 271 18.90 -13.88 0.41
N PHE A 272 18.99 -13.61 -0.90
CA PHE A 272 19.42 -14.56 -1.92
C PHE A 272 19.84 -13.82 -3.21
N ASN A 273 20.45 -14.57 -4.13
CA ASN A 273 20.71 -14.12 -5.50
C ASN A 273 19.68 -14.72 -6.45
N ALA A 274 19.17 -13.91 -7.38
CA ALA A 274 18.30 -14.36 -8.47
C ALA A 274 19.05 -14.33 -9.80
N GLU A 275 18.81 -15.30 -10.67
CA GLU A 275 19.54 -15.38 -11.94
C GLU A 275 18.99 -14.38 -12.97
N LEU A 276 19.89 -13.59 -13.57
CA LEU A 276 19.52 -12.64 -14.61
C LEU A 276 18.95 -13.36 -15.85
N GLY A 277 17.84 -12.86 -16.38
CA GLY A 277 17.20 -13.38 -17.59
C GLY A 277 16.45 -14.70 -17.41
N LYS A 278 16.53 -15.33 -16.24
CA LYS A 278 15.75 -16.53 -15.91
C LYS A 278 14.39 -16.15 -15.36
N VAL A 279 13.38 -16.91 -15.76
CA VAL A 279 12.06 -16.84 -15.17
C VAL A 279 12.12 -17.58 -13.84
N GLU A 280 11.52 -17.00 -12.80
CA GLU A 280 11.33 -17.65 -11.50
C GLU A 280 9.87 -17.49 -11.05
N LYS A 281 9.35 -18.49 -10.33
CA LYS A 281 8.05 -18.41 -9.67
C LYS A 281 8.25 -18.02 -8.22
N TRP A 282 7.68 -16.92 -7.77
CA TRP A 282 7.75 -16.50 -6.38
C TRP A 282 6.38 -16.65 -5.73
N THR A 283 6.34 -17.35 -4.60
CA THR A 283 5.16 -17.46 -3.74
C THR A 283 5.37 -16.56 -2.54
N ILE A 284 4.50 -15.56 -2.37
CA ILE A 284 4.50 -14.61 -1.27
C ILE A 284 3.31 -14.95 -0.38
N SER A 285 3.58 -15.31 0.87
CA SER A 285 2.55 -15.67 1.85
C SER A 285 2.44 -14.58 2.91
N GLY A 286 1.22 -14.10 3.15
CA GLY A 286 0.83 -13.32 4.31
C GLY A 286 0.04 -14.15 5.33
N GLU A 287 0.07 -15.49 5.23
CA GLU A 287 -0.51 -16.33 6.28
C GLU A 287 0.22 -16.07 7.61
N GLY A 288 -0.53 -15.78 8.67
CA GLY A 288 0.02 -15.49 9.99
C GLY A 288 -0.35 -14.10 10.51
N ASP A 289 -0.76 -13.18 9.64
CA ASP A 289 -1.39 -11.91 10.02
C ASP A 289 -2.54 -11.54 9.06
N ALA A 290 -3.39 -10.61 9.48
CA ALA A 290 -4.55 -10.16 8.71
C ALA A 290 -4.34 -8.80 8.05
N MET A 291 -3.08 -8.34 7.94
CA MET A 291 -2.78 -7.06 7.30
C MET A 291 -2.77 -7.18 5.79
N LEU A 292 -3.14 -6.08 5.13
CA LEU A 292 -2.96 -5.93 3.70
C LEU A 292 -1.50 -5.58 3.41
N HIS A 293 -0.84 -6.42 2.62
CA HIS A 293 0.53 -6.22 2.16
C HIS A 293 0.55 -6.08 0.62
N PRO A 294 0.60 -4.85 0.09
CA PRO A 294 0.98 -4.62 -1.30
C PRO A 294 2.45 -5.01 -1.49
N PHE A 295 2.72 -6.15 -2.13
CA PHE A 295 4.07 -6.66 -2.31
C PHE A 295 4.65 -6.19 -3.65
N HIS A 296 5.79 -5.49 -3.61
CA HIS A 296 6.46 -4.91 -4.79
C HIS A 296 7.82 -5.58 -5.06
N ILE A 297 8.15 -5.79 -6.34
CA ILE A 297 9.46 -6.31 -6.76
C ILE A 297 10.15 -5.31 -7.68
N HIS A 298 11.31 -4.82 -7.26
CA HIS A 298 12.11 -3.87 -8.04
C HIS A 298 12.73 -4.55 -9.27
N GLY A 299 12.93 -3.78 -10.35
CA GLY A 299 13.73 -4.23 -11.50
C GLY A 299 13.04 -5.27 -12.39
N THR A 300 11.75 -5.53 -12.19
CA THR A 300 10.97 -6.41 -13.05
C THR A 300 9.55 -5.88 -13.22
N GLN A 301 8.91 -6.31 -14.29
CA GLN A 301 7.46 -6.36 -14.42
C GLN A 301 7.14 -7.84 -14.54
N PHE A 302 6.26 -8.34 -13.67
CA PHE A 302 5.89 -9.73 -13.57
C PHE A 302 4.46 -9.96 -14.04
N ARG A 303 4.10 -11.24 -14.15
CA ARG A 303 2.73 -11.70 -14.38
C ARG A 303 2.21 -12.35 -13.11
N ILE A 304 1.01 -12.00 -12.68
CA ILE A 304 0.36 -12.64 -11.53
C ILE A 304 -0.21 -13.98 -11.99
N LEU A 305 0.11 -15.05 -11.27
CA LEU A 305 -0.46 -16.39 -11.47
C LEU A 305 -1.67 -16.60 -10.56
N SER A 306 -1.54 -16.15 -9.31
CA SER A 306 -2.58 -16.20 -8.29
C SER A 306 -2.44 -14.96 -7.40
N GLU A 307 -3.56 -14.29 -7.11
CA GLU A 307 -3.64 -13.17 -6.17
C GLU A 307 -4.56 -13.55 -5.02
N ASN A 308 -3.99 -13.73 -3.82
CA ASN A 308 -4.69 -14.23 -2.63
C ASN A 308 -5.52 -15.49 -2.94
N GLY A 309 -4.91 -16.47 -3.61
CA GLY A 309 -5.49 -17.78 -3.86
C GLY A 309 -6.49 -17.85 -5.02
N LYS A 310 -6.71 -16.74 -5.73
CA LYS A 310 -7.62 -16.66 -6.87
C LYS A 310 -6.86 -16.27 -8.15
N PRO A 311 -7.34 -16.66 -9.33
CA PRO A 311 -6.85 -16.07 -10.58
C PRO A 311 -6.95 -14.53 -10.54
N PRO A 312 -5.99 -13.78 -11.10
CA PRO A 312 -6.06 -12.33 -11.12
C PRO A 312 -7.27 -11.86 -11.93
N ALA A 313 -7.89 -10.76 -11.50
CA ALA A 313 -8.93 -10.11 -12.29
C ALA A 313 -8.40 -9.73 -13.69
N PRO A 314 -9.24 -9.66 -14.74
CA PRO A 314 -8.76 -9.42 -16.10
C PRO A 314 -7.90 -8.15 -16.25
N HIS A 315 -8.28 -7.06 -15.57
CA HIS A 315 -7.50 -5.81 -15.59
C HIS A 315 -6.15 -5.91 -14.87
N ARG A 316 -5.93 -6.95 -14.04
CA ARG A 316 -4.68 -7.21 -13.29
C ARG A 316 -3.82 -8.32 -13.92
N ALA A 317 -4.31 -8.96 -14.98
CA ALA A 317 -3.63 -10.07 -15.66
C ALA A 317 -2.51 -9.63 -16.63
N GLY A 318 -2.35 -8.32 -16.82
CA GLY A 318 -1.28 -7.68 -17.59
C GLY A 318 0.09 -7.71 -16.91
N TRP A 319 0.92 -6.71 -17.22
CA TRP A 319 2.21 -6.51 -16.56
C TRP A 319 2.03 -5.74 -15.26
N LYS A 320 2.50 -6.32 -14.16
CA LYS A 320 2.41 -5.76 -12.80
C LYS A 320 3.79 -5.67 -12.17
N ASP A 321 3.99 -4.72 -11.28
CA ASP A 321 5.13 -4.73 -10.36
C ASP A 321 4.70 -4.82 -8.90
N MET A 322 3.39 -4.85 -8.65
CA MET A 322 2.83 -5.14 -7.34
C MET A 322 1.74 -6.22 -7.37
N VAL A 323 1.59 -6.92 -6.26
CA VAL A 323 0.56 -7.95 -6.05
C VAL A 323 -0.01 -7.83 -4.64
N SER A 324 -1.33 -8.00 -4.48
CA SER A 324 -1.95 -8.03 -3.15
C SER A 324 -1.57 -9.30 -2.40
N VAL A 325 -1.22 -9.19 -1.13
CA VAL A 325 -1.08 -10.32 -0.19
C VAL A 325 -1.85 -9.95 1.07
N ASN A 326 -2.86 -10.74 1.44
CA ASN A 326 -3.75 -10.42 2.56
C ASN A 326 -4.27 -11.72 3.18
N GLY A 327 -3.68 -12.14 4.31
CA GLY A 327 -4.04 -13.36 5.04
C GLY A 327 -3.87 -14.67 4.26
N TRP A 328 -3.34 -14.62 3.03
CA TRP A 328 -3.18 -15.78 2.16
C TRP A 328 -1.96 -15.63 1.25
N ARG A 329 -1.91 -16.42 0.18
CA ARG A 329 -0.78 -16.54 -0.75
C ARG A 329 -1.07 -15.90 -2.10
N SER A 330 -0.06 -15.22 -2.63
CA SER A 330 0.01 -14.79 -4.03
C SER A 330 1.22 -15.38 -4.72
N GLU A 331 1.06 -15.70 -5.99
CA GLU A 331 2.11 -16.27 -6.83
C GLU A 331 2.34 -15.40 -8.05
N VAL A 332 3.61 -15.06 -8.30
CA VAL A 332 4.02 -14.24 -9.45
C VAL A 332 5.10 -14.93 -10.25
N LEU A 333 5.10 -14.66 -11.55
CA LEU A 333 6.12 -15.13 -12.48
C LEU A 333 6.97 -13.94 -12.93
N GLN A 334 8.20 -13.91 -12.44
CA GLN A 334 9.10 -12.76 -12.57
C GLN A 334 10.34 -13.13 -13.38
N ARG A 335 10.93 -12.12 -14.03
CA ARG A 335 12.21 -12.24 -14.73
C ARG A 335 12.95 -10.91 -14.64
N PHE A 336 14.15 -10.91 -14.08
CA PHE A 336 15.03 -9.75 -14.13
C PHE A 336 15.65 -9.62 -15.52
N SER A 337 15.47 -8.47 -16.18
CA SER A 337 16.04 -8.23 -17.50
C SER A 337 17.38 -7.49 -17.39
N ALA A 338 18.23 -7.57 -18.42
CA ALA A 338 19.49 -6.82 -18.45
C ALA A 338 19.31 -5.28 -18.40
N ALA A 339 18.10 -4.76 -18.65
CA ALA A 339 17.80 -3.35 -18.41
C ALA A 339 17.99 -2.94 -16.93
N VAL A 340 17.94 -3.89 -15.99
CA VAL A 340 18.28 -3.72 -14.58
C VAL A 340 19.75 -3.35 -14.38
N GLN A 341 20.67 -3.73 -15.28
CA GLN A 341 22.07 -3.32 -15.18
C GLN A 341 22.24 -1.79 -15.29
N ARG A 342 21.32 -1.07 -15.95
CA ARG A 342 21.36 0.40 -16.06
C ARG A 342 20.87 1.13 -14.82
N LEU A 343 20.09 0.49 -13.94
CA LEU A 343 19.68 1.09 -12.65
C LEU A 343 20.85 1.24 -11.66
N ARG A 344 22.04 0.69 -11.98
CA ARG A 344 23.29 0.92 -11.22
C ARG A 344 24.04 2.20 -11.57
N MET A 345 23.63 3.00 -12.56
CA MET A 345 24.41 4.19 -12.95
C MET A 345 23.54 5.36 -13.45
N GLN A 346 23.13 6.24 -12.54
CA GLN A 346 22.97 7.68 -12.80
C GLN A 346 22.73 8.46 -11.49
N ASN A 347 23.78 8.59 -10.68
CA ASN A 347 23.88 9.64 -9.64
C ASN A 347 24.76 10.75 -10.19
N HIS A 348 24.24 11.65 -11.03
CA HIS A 348 24.94 12.87 -11.43
C HIS A 348 23.93 14.01 -11.50
N PHE A 349 23.95 14.91 -10.51
CA PHE A 349 23.99 16.37 -10.69
C PHE A 349 23.84 17.09 -9.33
N THR A 350 24.97 17.49 -8.74
CA THR A 350 25.11 18.78 -8.04
C THR A 350 26.59 19.18 -8.05
N ARG A 351 26.94 20.20 -8.85
CA ARG A 351 28.26 20.87 -8.79
C ARG A 351 28.42 21.57 -7.43
N PRO A 352 29.57 21.49 -6.74
CA PRO A 352 29.82 22.32 -5.58
C PRO A 352 30.30 23.71 -6.00
N ARG A 353 29.65 24.76 -5.49
CA ARG A 353 30.25 26.11 -5.43
C ARG A 353 31.51 26.03 -4.57
N LYS A 354 32.66 26.37 -5.14
CA LYS A 354 33.92 26.55 -4.39
C LYS A 354 33.74 27.65 -3.34
N ARG A 355 33.95 27.33 -2.06
CA ARG A 355 34.43 28.28 -1.06
C ARG A 355 35.79 27.78 -0.56
N GLN A 356 36.83 28.58 -0.79
CA GLN A 356 38.15 28.42 -0.21
C GLN A 356 38.05 28.44 1.32
N GLN A 357 38.68 27.50 2.02
CA GLN A 357 39.67 27.82 3.07
C GLN A 357 40.46 26.58 3.53
N ARG A 358 41.78 26.80 3.49
CA ARG A 358 42.97 26.15 4.06
C ARG A 358 42.81 25.07 5.15
N GLY A 359 43.59 23.99 4.96
CA GLY A 359 44.60 23.50 5.92
C GLY A 359 44.19 22.39 6.89
N GLY A 360 44.78 21.20 6.74
CA GLY A 360 44.80 20.18 7.80
C GLY A 360 44.84 18.74 7.28
N ASN A 361 45.97 18.07 7.52
CA ASN A 361 46.26 16.69 7.14
C ASN A 361 45.40 15.68 7.92
N GLY A 362 44.78 14.72 7.23
CA GLY A 362 44.09 13.59 7.87
C GLY A 362 43.77 12.50 6.85
N ARG A 363 44.52 11.40 6.86
CA ARG A 363 44.22 10.18 6.11
C ARG A 363 43.00 9.50 6.74
N HIS A 364 41.94 9.27 5.97
CA HIS A 364 41.05 8.13 6.17
C HIS A 364 40.51 7.60 4.84
N SER A 365 40.67 6.28 4.73
CA SER A 365 40.02 5.27 3.88
C SER A 365 38.78 5.70 3.08
N GLY A 366 38.76 5.29 1.82
CA GLY A 366 37.66 5.46 0.88
C GLY A 366 36.34 4.91 1.41
N GLY A 367 35.33 5.79 1.46
CA GLY A 367 33.92 5.43 1.59
C GLY A 367 33.30 5.41 0.21
N GLU A 368 33.07 4.22 -0.33
CA GLU A 368 32.25 4.04 -1.53
C GLU A 368 30.78 4.08 -1.10
N GLN A 369 30.19 5.28 -1.14
CA GLN A 369 28.74 5.50 -1.02
C GLN A 369 28.05 5.09 -2.32
N ARG A 370 27.26 4.01 -2.34
CA ARG A 370 26.23 3.69 -3.36
C ARG A 370 25.26 2.68 -2.71
N GLY A 371 23.94 2.81 -2.62
CA GLY A 371 22.92 3.68 -3.22
C GLY A 371 21.66 2.78 -3.33
N THR A 372 20.62 3.06 -2.54
CA THR A 372 19.37 2.27 -2.50
C THR A 372 18.20 3.18 -2.84
N PHE A 373 17.25 2.69 -3.66
CA PHE A 373 15.94 3.33 -3.81
C PHE A 373 15.07 2.93 -2.63
N CYS A 374 15.16 3.71 -1.55
CA CYS A 374 13.97 4.07 -0.79
C CYS A 374 13.69 5.53 -1.15
N LEU A 375 12.45 5.87 -1.45
CA LEU A 375 12.08 7.27 -1.56
C LEU A 375 12.25 7.85 -0.14
N PHE A 376 13.15 8.83 0.05
CA PHE A 376 13.39 9.49 1.34
C PHE A 376 13.03 10.97 1.22
N ILE A 377 12.28 11.53 2.19
CA ILE A 377 12.17 12.97 2.44
C ILE A 377 12.82 13.20 3.81
N ASP A 378 13.74 14.15 3.91
CA ASP A 378 14.48 14.49 5.14
C ASP A 378 15.17 13.31 5.85
N GLY A 379 15.64 12.32 5.08
CA GLY A 379 16.34 11.14 5.61
C GLY A 379 15.43 10.08 6.23
N GLN A 380 14.11 10.18 6.07
CA GLN A 380 13.12 9.19 6.54
C GLN A 380 12.50 8.45 5.35
N PRO A 381 12.37 7.10 5.40
CA PRO A 381 11.80 6.32 4.30
C PRO A 381 10.31 6.65 4.13
N ILE A 382 9.88 6.83 2.88
CA ILE A 382 8.52 7.30 2.56
C ILE A 382 7.51 6.15 2.54
N PHE A 383 7.93 4.89 2.44
CA PHE A 383 7.04 3.72 2.44
C PHE A 383 7.43 2.76 3.56
N HIS A 384 6.63 2.72 4.63
CA HIS A 384 6.81 1.79 5.75
C HIS A 384 6.04 0.47 5.57
N ASN A 385 5.11 0.41 4.60
CA ASN A 385 4.24 -0.74 4.34
C ASN A 385 4.48 -1.42 2.98
N LEU A 386 5.48 -0.99 2.20
CA LEU A 386 5.95 -1.80 1.08
C LEU A 386 6.94 -2.83 1.62
N ALA A 387 6.60 -4.10 1.54
CA ALA A 387 7.56 -5.18 1.76
C ALA A 387 8.60 -5.15 0.62
N VAL A 388 9.76 -4.54 0.88
CA VAL A 388 10.88 -4.48 -0.07
C VAL A 388 11.94 -5.52 0.33
N GLY A 389 12.02 -6.61 -0.43
CA GLY A 389 13.16 -7.52 -0.37
C GLY A 389 14.28 -7.03 -1.30
N MET A 390 15.48 -6.77 -0.79
CA MET A 390 16.63 -6.57 -1.68
C MET A 390 17.10 -7.90 -2.26
N VAL A 391 17.01 -8.01 -3.58
CA VAL A 391 17.58 -9.12 -4.36
C VAL A 391 18.77 -8.59 -5.15
N LYS A 392 19.93 -9.25 -4.98
CA LYS A 392 21.09 -8.98 -5.81
C LYS A 392 20.94 -9.83 -7.08
N ALA A 393 20.73 -9.15 -8.21
CA ALA A 393 20.88 -9.74 -9.53
C ALA A 393 22.36 -9.88 -9.92
#